data_AF-A0A1S1PJM2-F1
#
_entry.id   AF-A0A1S1PJM2-F1
#
_cell.length_a   1.000
_cell.length_b   1.000
_cell.length_c   1.000
_cell.angle_alpha   90.00
_cell.angle_beta   90.00
_cell.angle_gamma   90.00
#
_symmetry.space_group_name_H-M   'P 1'
#
loop_
_entity.id
_entity.type
_entity.pdbx_description
1 polymer ?
#
loop_
_entity_poly.entity_id
_entity_poly.type
_entity_poly.pdbx_seq_one_letter_code
_entity_poly.pdbx_strand_id
1 'polypeptide(L)'
;MGSVPDGPVACLPVAIEIMTAYTDSATDPAFFWTTVQRVMADGADRANPTAAMAELVLGLATLCGITLDHLADRSGPGTGPRDLLAAIRNAYVTDPV
;
A
#
# COMPACT_ATOMS: atom_id res chain seq x y z
N MET A 1 -7.22 -29.06 9.02
CA MET A 1 -6.80 -28.51 7.72
C MET A 1 -7.33 -27.09 7.63
N GLY A 2 -6.56 -26.11 8.09
CA GLY A 2 -6.86 -24.70 7.84
C GLY A 2 -6.15 -24.31 6.55
N SER A 3 -6.92 -23.93 5.53
CA SER A 3 -6.38 -23.42 4.27
C SER A 3 -5.37 -22.31 4.56
N VAL A 4 -4.20 -22.41 3.94
CA VAL A 4 -3.26 -21.27 3.84
C VAL A 4 -4.07 -20.11 3.28
N PRO A 5 -4.05 -18.91 3.90
CA PRO A 5 -4.72 -17.75 3.31
C PRO A 5 -4.21 -17.62 1.88
N ASP A 6 -5.13 -17.45 0.92
CA ASP A 6 -4.79 -17.16 -0.47
C ASP A 6 -3.65 -16.13 -0.45
N GLY A 7 -2.53 -16.45 -1.10
CA GLY A 7 -1.22 -15.84 -0.82
C GLY A 7 -1.18 -14.30 -0.95
N PRO A 8 0.00 -13.65 -0.93
CA PRO A 8 0.11 -12.19 -0.98
C PRO A 8 -0.64 -11.50 -2.14
N VAL A 9 -1.07 -12.24 -3.16
CA VAL A 9 -1.93 -11.77 -4.25
C VAL A 9 -3.36 -11.44 -3.79
N ALA A 10 -3.90 -12.10 -2.77
CA ALA A 10 -5.28 -11.90 -2.32
C ALA A 10 -5.48 -10.59 -1.55
N CYS A 11 -4.42 -10.04 -0.95
CA CYS A 11 -4.48 -8.76 -0.24
C CYS A 11 -4.22 -7.53 -1.14
N LEU A 12 -3.71 -7.75 -2.37
CA LEU A 12 -3.40 -6.66 -3.31
C LEU A 12 -4.62 -5.89 -3.83
N PRO A 13 -5.80 -6.50 -4.14
CA PRO A 13 -6.91 -5.76 -4.72
C PRO A 13 -7.36 -4.57 -3.88
N VAL A 14 -7.50 -4.76 -2.56
CA VAL A 14 -7.92 -3.69 -1.64
C VAL A 14 -6.85 -2.59 -1.52
N ALA A 15 -5.57 -2.97 -1.48
CA ALA A 15 -4.47 -2.01 -1.44
C ALA A 15 -4.34 -1.21 -2.74
N ILE A 16 -4.54 -1.85 -3.89
CA ILE A 16 -4.59 -1.18 -5.20
C ILE A 16 -5.74 -0.19 -5.23
N GLU A 17 -6.92 -0.58 -4.74
CA GLU A 17 -8.09 0.30 -4.69
C GLU A 17 -7.80 1.61 -3.92
N ILE A 18 -7.20 1.51 -2.72
CA ILE A 18 -6.83 2.68 -1.92
C ILE A 18 -5.78 3.54 -2.64
N MET A 19 -4.78 2.93 -3.27
CA MET A 19 -3.73 3.68 -3.99
C MET A 19 -4.24 4.34 -5.26
N THR A 20 -5.18 3.70 -5.97
CA THR A 20 -5.89 4.32 -7.10
C THR A 20 -6.69 5.51 -6.63
N ALA A 21 -7.48 5.37 -5.55
CA ALA A 21 -8.25 6.48 -4.99
C ALA A 21 -7.36 7.63 -4.50
N TYR A 22 -6.17 7.34 -3.95
CA TYR A 22 -5.18 8.36 -3.61
C TYR A 22 -4.66 9.12 -4.84
N THR A 23 -4.44 8.42 -5.95
CA THR A 23 -4.01 9.05 -7.21
C THR A 23 -5.10 9.96 -7.77
N ASP A 24 -6.34 9.49 -7.75
CA ASP A 24 -7.51 10.23 -8.26
C ASP A 24 -7.88 11.42 -7.35
N SER A 25 -7.42 11.42 -6.10
CA SER A 25 -7.68 12.51 -5.15
C SER A 25 -7.04 13.84 -5.52
N ALA A 26 -6.08 13.83 -6.46
CA ALA A 26 -5.56 15.05 -7.06
C ALA A 26 -6.66 15.82 -7.83
N THR A 27 -7.70 15.11 -8.29
CA THR A 27 -8.85 15.68 -9.01
C THR A 27 -10.13 15.70 -8.18
N ASP A 28 -10.32 14.73 -7.28
CA ASP A 28 -11.44 14.70 -6.32
C ASP A 28 -10.95 14.36 -4.90
N PRO A 29 -10.61 15.36 -4.07
CA PRO A 29 -10.06 15.14 -2.73
C PRO A 29 -10.97 14.32 -1.80
N ALA A 30 -12.29 14.34 -2.01
CA ALA A 30 -13.24 13.60 -1.18
C ALA A 30 -13.24 12.10 -1.51
N PHE A 31 -12.85 11.73 -2.74
CA PHE A 31 -12.88 10.37 -3.23
C PHE A 31 -11.96 9.42 -2.44
N PHE A 32 -10.76 9.88 -2.09
CA PHE A 32 -9.82 9.08 -1.30
C PHE A 32 -10.41 8.69 0.06
N TRP A 33 -10.91 9.68 0.81
CA TRP A 33 -11.43 9.42 2.15
C TRP A 33 -12.70 8.56 2.11
N THR A 34 -13.57 8.79 1.13
CA THR A 34 -14.77 7.96 0.91
C THR A 34 -14.40 6.50 0.63
N THR A 35 -13.36 6.28 -0.17
CA THR A 35 -12.86 4.93 -0.50
C THR A 35 -12.29 4.24 0.74
N VAL A 36 -11.47 4.95 1.53
CA VAL A 36 -10.93 4.41 2.79
C VAL A 36 -12.05 4.02 3.75
N GLN A 37 -13.06 4.89 3.93
CA GLN A 37 -14.20 4.59 4.80
C GLN A 37 -14.96 3.35 4.34
N ARG A 38 -15.18 3.20 3.03
CA ARG A 38 -15.86 2.04 2.46
C ARG A 38 -15.06 0.75 2.70
N VAL A 39 -13.77 0.73 2.36
CA VAL A 39 -12.91 -0.44 2.57
C VAL A 39 -12.89 -0.87 4.04
N MET A 40 -12.83 0.10 4.95
CA MET A 40 -12.85 -0.16 6.39
C MET A 40 -14.19 -0.72 6.86
N ALA A 41 -15.30 -0.21 6.35
CA ALA A 41 -16.64 -0.75 6.65
C ALA A 41 -16.80 -2.19 6.12
N ASP A 42 -16.42 -2.42 4.85
CA ASP A 42 -16.45 -3.75 4.23
C ASP A 42 -15.61 -4.77 5.03
N GLY A 43 -14.44 -4.34 5.53
CA GLY A 43 -13.58 -5.14 6.40
C GLY A 43 -14.18 -5.41 7.78
N ALA A 44 -14.90 -4.44 8.36
CA ALA A 44 -15.56 -4.57 9.66
C ALA A 44 -16.73 -5.56 9.61
N ASP A 45 -17.40 -5.67 8.47
CA ASP A 45 -18.53 -6.59 8.26
C ASP A 45 -18.09 -8.05 7.99
N ARG A 46 -16.78 -8.32 7.85
CA ARG A 46 -16.27 -9.69 7.68
C ARG A 46 -16.32 -10.47 8.99
N ALA A 47 -16.42 -11.80 8.87
CA ALA A 47 -16.43 -12.72 10.00
C ALA A 47 -15.21 -12.59 10.93
N ASN A 48 -14.08 -12.09 10.43
CA ASN A 48 -12.89 -11.76 11.23
C ASN A 48 -12.33 -10.38 10.81
N PRO A 49 -12.74 -9.28 11.47
CA PRO A 49 -12.31 -7.93 11.14
C PRO A 49 -10.80 -7.70 11.35
N THR A 50 -10.20 -8.36 12.35
CA THR A 50 -8.76 -8.27 12.61
C THR A 50 -7.95 -8.87 11.46
N ALA A 51 -8.40 -10.01 10.91
CA ALA A 51 -7.78 -10.60 9.73
C ALA A 51 -7.93 -9.68 8.50
N ALA A 52 -9.10 -9.07 8.30
CA ALA A 52 -9.33 -8.12 7.21
C ALA A 52 -8.39 -6.90 7.30
N MET A 53 -8.18 -6.36 8.51
CA MET A 53 -7.21 -5.29 8.73
C MET A 53 -5.76 -5.75 8.46
N ALA A 54 -5.38 -6.94 8.91
CA ALA A 54 -4.05 -7.49 8.65
C ALA A 54 -3.80 -7.70 7.14
N GLU A 55 -4.81 -8.17 6.40
CA GLU A 55 -4.77 -8.29 4.95
C GLU A 55 -4.56 -6.91 4.29
N LEU A 56 -5.32 -5.89 4.69
CA LEU A 56 -5.14 -4.53 4.17
C LEU A 56 -3.71 -4.01 4.39
N VAL A 57 -3.20 -4.11 5.63
CA VAL A 57 -1.84 -3.66 5.96
C VAL A 57 -0.79 -4.42 5.16
N LEU A 58 -0.95 -5.74 5.02
CA LEU A 58 -0.04 -6.57 4.23
C LEU A 58 -0.10 -6.21 2.74
N GLY A 59 -1.30 -5.94 2.20
CA GLY A 59 -1.50 -5.52 0.82
C GLY A 59 -0.80 -4.20 0.52
N LEU A 60 -0.95 -3.21 1.40
CA LEU A 60 -0.29 -1.90 1.27
C LEU A 60 1.24 -2.05 1.32
N ALA A 61 1.76 -2.82 2.29
CA ALA A 61 3.19 -3.08 2.40
C ALA A 61 3.75 -3.80 1.14
N THR A 62 3.01 -4.77 0.61
CA THR A 62 3.39 -5.50 -0.60
C THR A 62 3.43 -4.56 -1.82
N LEU A 63 2.42 -3.70 -1.97
CA LEU A 63 2.34 -2.72 -3.04
C LEU A 63 3.45 -1.67 -2.95
N CYS A 64 3.80 -1.22 -1.75
CA CYS A 64 4.97 -0.37 -1.53
C CYS A 64 6.27 -1.07 -1.97
N GLY A 65 6.43 -2.36 -1.65
CA GLY A 65 7.59 -3.15 -2.08
C GLY A 65 7.71 -3.24 -3.61
N ILE A 66 6.61 -3.59 -4.29
CA ILE A 66 6.54 -3.64 -5.77
C ILE A 66 6.86 -2.27 -6.38
N THR A 67 6.34 -1.20 -5.78
CA THR A 67 6.57 0.17 -6.27
C THR A 67 8.04 0.57 -6.12
N LEU A 68 8.67 0.25 -4.97
CA LEU A 68 10.08 0.48 -4.73
C LEU A 68 10.98 -0.31 -5.69
N ASP A 69 10.62 -1.55 -6.01
CA ASP A 69 11.32 -2.38 -6.98
C ASP A 69 11.28 -1.76 -8.39
N HIS A 70 10.09 -1.36 -8.84
CA HIS A 70 9.93 -0.66 -10.11
C HIS A 70 10.64 0.70 -10.16
N LEU A 71 10.70 1.43 -9.05
CA LEU A 71 11.45 2.68 -8.97
C LEU A 71 12.96 2.42 -9.03
N ALA A 72 13.46 1.36 -8.40
CA ALA A 72 14.86 0.96 -8.44
C ALA A 72 15.30 0.66 -9.86
N ASP A 73 14.52 -0.15 -10.58
CA ASP A 73 14.76 -0.49 -12.00
C ASP A 73 14.85 0.75 -12.89
N ARG A 74 14.07 1.80 -12.59
CA ARG A 74 14.03 3.06 -13.35
C ARG A 74 15.09 4.07 -12.94
N SER A 75 15.72 3.91 -11.79
CA SER A 75 16.68 4.87 -11.21
C SER A 75 18.13 4.66 -11.69
N GLY A 76 18.36 3.65 -12.54
CA GLY A 76 19.64 3.38 -13.18
C GLY A 76 20.37 2.16 -12.62
N PRO A 77 21.39 1.66 -13.34
CA PRO A 77 22.09 0.44 -12.97
C PRO A 77 22.82 0.59 -11.63
N GLY A 78 22.56 -0.33 -10.70
CA GLY A 78 23.20 -0.39 -9.39
C GLY A 78 22.43 0.29 -8.24
N THR A 79 21.30 0.94 -8.51
CA THR A 79 20.42 1.49 -7.47
C THR A 79 19.41 0.44 -7.04
N GLY A 80 19.53 -0.10 -5.82
CA GLY A 80 18.58 -1.07 -5.29
C GLY A 80 17.40 -0.43 -4.53
N PRO A 81 16.32 -1.20 -4.25
CA PRO A 81 15.18 -0.72 -3.45
C PRO A 81 15.59 -0.17 -2.07
N ARG A 82 16.62 -0.79 -1.46
CA ARG A 82 17.18 -0.34 -0.18
C ARG A 82 17.82 1.04 -0.26
N ASP A 83 18.54 1.33 -1.33
CA ASP A 83 19.24 2.60 -1.52
C ASP A 83 18.23 3.73 -1.73
N LEU A 84 17.18 3.48 -2.52
CA LEU A 84 16.05 4.39 -2.67
C LEU A 84 15.33 4.65 -1.36
N LEU A 85 15.01 3.60 -0.60
CA LEU A 85 14.34 3.77 0.69
C LEU A 85 15.20 4.60 1.66
N ALA A 86 16.52 4.37 1.68
CA ALA A 86 17.45 5.16 2.47
C ALA A 86 17.48 6.64 2.03
N ALA A 87 17.47 6.90 0.72
CA ALA A 87 17.43 8.26 0.17
C ALA A 87 16.12 8.98 0.53
N ILE A 88 14.97 8.33 0.35
CA ILE A 88 13.65 8.86 0.74
C ILE A 88 13.63 9.17 2.24
N ARG A 89 14.01 8.21 3.07
CA ARG A 89 14.06 8.40 4.54
C ARG A 89 14.92 9.59 4.91
N ASN A 90 16.11 9.70 4.33
CA ASN A 90 17.02 10.79 4.64
C ASN A 90 16.40 12.14 4.27
N ALA A 91 15.81 12.27 3.08
CA ALA A 91 15.13 13.51 2.66
C ALA A 91 14.05 13.96 3.67
N TYR A 92 13.18 13.03 4.11
CA TYR A 92 12.12 13.33 5.09
C TYR A 92 12.62 13.61 6.52
N VAL A 93 13.76 13.03 6.92
CA VAL A 93 14.33 13.25 8.26
C VAL A 93 15.19 14.51 8.32
N THR A 94 15.78 14.93 7.20
CA THR A 94 16.67 16.09 7.15
C THR A 94 15.99 17.40 6.76
N ASP A 95 14.79 17.38 6.18
CA ASP A 95 13.99 18.60 6.00
C ASP A 95 13.18 18.89 7.28
N PRO A 96 13.52 19.95 8.06
CA PRO A 96 12.62 20.44 9.09
C PRO A 96 11.41 21.11 8.41
N VAL A 97 10.22 20.56 8.62
CA VAL A 97 8.95 21.26 8.35
C VAL A 97 8.85 22.51 9.23
#